data_AF-A0A1F5V108-F1
#
_entry.id   AF-A0A1F5V108-F1
#
_cell.length_a   1.000
_cell.length_b   1.000
_cell.length_c   1.000
_cell.angle_alpha   90.00
_cell.angle_beta   90.00
_cell.angle_gamma   90.00
#
_symmetry.space_group_name_H-M   'P 1'
#
loop_
_entity.id
_entity.type
_entity.pdbx_description
1 polymer ?
#
loop_
_entity_poly.entity_id
_entity_poly.type
_entity_poly.pdbx_seq_one_letter_code
_entity_poly.pdbx_strand_id
1 'polypeptide(L)'
;MMERSKRVKLFFCSLRSRLLSNCQASAKEESGFIRNISEKGMCISTVFSLSKDDVISTYFRLPSVDHTFFFKAKVAWVKNDEVGLRFQDINEEDRNRIREYIESYNNTNMFKYYQQLQDLFAYCEADTEEKKKEVYRLRYLIYTKEHTWEPPNETGLEIDEYDAKSTIFMVKDRNDVTIASTRLIPADKYKLPLETHFDVDVLRNGKYKRENVMEISRFCIAREYRRRVDDLQYKENNTEAKFSTEKELKDNFAGARSPNLLIGLWRILYQYAIIQKKQYSYLVTESRLANSLINAGLNLEKIGEPRNYHGMRTPYFINLAETGKVLEAVNPVLLQWFNSGMKLKE
;
A
#
# COMPACT_ATOMS: atom_id res chain seq x y z
N MET A 1 -21.16 13.91 34.93
CA MET A 1 -20.20 12.83 34.63
C MET A 1 -19.96 12.85 33.12
N MET A 2 -18.86 13.46 32.65
CA MET A 2 -18.60 13.62 31.20
C MET A 2 -18.25 12.26 30.59
N GLU A 3 -19.11 11.75 29.72
CA GLU A 3 -18.83 10.57 28.89
C GLU A 3 -17.52 10.80 28.11
N ARG A 4 -16.51 9.97 28.38
CA ARG A 4 -15.27 9.96 27.60
C ARG A 4 -15.63 9.50 26.19
N SER A 5 -15.43 10.36 25.18
CA SER A 5 -15.66 9.97 23.78
C SER A 5 -14.85 8.72 23.46
N LYS A 6 -15.49 7.67 22.96
CA LYS A 6 -14.81 6.47 22.47
C LYS A 6 -13.81 6.86 21.37
N ARG A 7 -12.62 6.27 21.38
CA ARG A 7 -11.54 6.52 20.41
C ARG A 7 -11.05 5.19 19.86
N VAL A 8 -10.67 5.17 18.60
CA VAL A 8 -9.99 4.01 18.00
C VAL A 8 -8.63 4.46 17.52
N LYS A 9 -7.60 3.67 17.86
CA LYS A 9 -6.27 3.82 17.28
C LYS A 9 -6.36 3.33 15.84
N LEU A 10 -6.32 4.26 14.89
CA LEU A 10 -6.31 3.93 13.48
C LEU A 10 -4.89 3.62 13.11
N PHE A 11 -4.73 2.46 12.51
CA PHE A 11 -3.41 1.97 12.21
C PHE A 11 -3.07 2.17 10.74
N PHE A 12 -4.07 2.27 9.87
CA PHE A 12 -3.96 2.42 8.41
C PHE A 12 -5.02 3.39 7.90
N CYS A 13 -4.76 4.70 7.99
CA CYS A 13 -5.53 5.66 7.22
C CYS A 13 -4.72 6.92 6.95
N SER A 14 -4.45 7.17 5.67
CA SER A 14 -3.85 8.43 5.24
C SER A 14 -4.89 9.51 5.11
N LEU A 15 -4.59 10.68 5.65
CA LEU A 15 -5.23 11.90 5.22
C LEU A 15 -4.59 12.31 3.88
N ARG A 16 -5.40 12.50 2.83
CA ARG A 16 -4.96 13.28 1.66
C ARG A 16 -5.63 14.63 1.75
N SER A 17 -4.87 15.64 2.16
CA SER A 17 -5.35 17.02 2.20
C SER A 17 -4.78 17.87 1.10
N ARG A 18 -5.68 18.53 0.35
CA ARG A 18 -5.37 19.80 -0.29
C ARG A 18 -5.44 20.86 0.81
N LEU A 19 -4.30 21.21 1.40
CA LEU A 19 -4.24 22.34 2.31
C LEU A 19 -4.55 23.61 1.51
N LEU A 20 -5.71 24.20 1.74
CA LEU A 20 -5.97 25.58 1.41
C LEU A 20 -5.54 26.41 2.62
N SER A 21 -4.24 26.69 2.74
CA SER A 21 -3.80 27.74 3.64
C SER A 21 -4.15 29.09 3.00
N ASN A 22 -4.67 30.03 3.79
CA ASN A 22 -4.95 31.41 3.35
C ASN A 22 -3.67 32.23 3.12
N CYS A 23 -2.54 31.59 2.80
CA CYS A 23 -1.28 32.22 2.46
C CYS A 23 -0.73 31.58 1.20
N GLN A 24 -1.06 32.23 0.07
CA GLN A 24 -0.53 32.03 -1.26
C GLN A 24 -0.79 30.67 -1.94
N ALA A 25 -1.29 30.80 -3.17
CA ALA A 25 -1.58 29.72 -4.09
C ALA A 25 -0.36 28.81 -4.36
N SER A 26 -0.26 27.70 -3.63
CA SER A 26 0.33 26.47 -4.15
C SER A 26 -0.33 25.28 -3.47
N ALA A 27 -1.13 24.52 -4.21
CA ALA A 27 -1.71 23.27 -3.73
C ALA A 27 -0.59 22.21 -3.66
N LYS A 28 0.06 22.07 -2.51
CA LYS A 28 0.92 20.91 -2.23
C LYS A 28 0.04 19.78 -1.69
N GLU A 29 0.15 18.58 -2.28
CA GLU A 29 -0.37 17.36 -1.68
C GLU A 29 0.51 17.04 -0.47
N GLU A 30 0.01 17.30 0.74
CA GLU A 30 0.73 16.99 1.97
C GLU A 30 0.06 15.80 2.67
N SER A 31 0.87 14.81 3.05
CA SER A 31 0.41 13.55 3.63
C SER A 31 0.61 13.52 5.15
N GLY A 32 -0.42 13.05 5.86
CA GLY A 32 -0.37 12.80 7.30
C GLY A 32 -1.00 11.44 7.65
N PHE A 33 -0.48 10.79 8.68
CA PHE A 33 -0.95 9.50 9.19
C PHE A 33 -1.96 9.71 10.30
N ILE A 34 -3.17 9.18 10.17
CA ILE A 34 -4.10 9.22 11.30
C ILE A 34 -3.72 8.14 12.30
N ARG A 35 -3.40 8.56 13.52
CA ARG A 35 -3.09 7.72 14.68
C ARG A 35 -4.35 7.34 15.44
N ASN A 36 -5.33 8.24 15.53
CA ASN A 36 -6.63 7.94 16.11
C ASN A 36 -7.74 8.82 15.53
N ILE A 37 -8.98 8.35 15.64
CA ILE A 37 -10.16 9.16 15.38
C ILE A 37 -11.15 9.03 16.53
N SER A 38 -11.92 10.10 16.74
CA SER A 38 -13.07 10.19 17.62
C SER A 38 -14.14 11.03 16.92
N GLU A 39 -15.36 11.02 17.46
CA GLU A 39 -16.44 11.88 16.97
C GLU A 39 -16.12 13.39 17.04
N LYS A 40 -15.14 13.78 17.88
CA LYS A 40 -14.78 15.19 18.15
C LYS A 40 -13.50 15.63 17.43
N GLY A 41 -12.77 14.73 16.80
CA GLY A 41 -11.48 15.04 16.20
C GLY A 41 -10.61 13.82 15.96
N MET A 42 -9.38 14.06 15.53
CA MET A 42 -8.43 13.01 15.18
C MET A 42 -7.02 13.38 15.65
N CYS A 43 -6.16 12.39 15.82
CA CYS A 43 -4.74 12.58 16.00
C CYS A 43 -4.06 12.19 14.70
N ILE A 44 -3.21 13.07 14.16
CA ILE A 44 -2.38 12.78 13.00
C ILE A 44 -0.90 12.80 13.37
N SER A 45 -0.08 12.13 12.58
CA SER A 45 1.37 12.32 12.52
C SER A 45 1.70 12.91 11.15
N THR A 46 2.51 13.97 11.11
CA THR A 46 2.73 14.75 9.90
C THR A 46 4.21 15.06 9.69
N VAL A 47 4.64 15.11 8.42
CA VAL A 47 5.99 15.52 8.00
C VAL A 47 6.09 17.03 7.74
N PHE A 48 4.97 17.75 7.74
CA PHE A 48 4.90 19.20 7.61
C PHE A 48 4.58 19.85 8.96
N SER A 49 5.13 21.04 9.18
CA SER A 49 4.97 21.75 10.45
C SER A 49 3.57 22.36 10.56
N LEU A 50 2.85 21.96 11.61
CA LEU A 50 1.61 22.59 12.05
C LEU A 50 1.83 23.24 13.40
N SER A 51 1.23 24.41 13.59
CA SER A 51 1.24 25.17 14.84
C SER A 51 -0.09 25.03 15.57
N LYS A 52 -0.06 25.25 16.89
CA LYS A 52 -1.29 25.34 17.67
C LYS A 52 -2.18 26.43 17.08
N ASP A 53 -3.48 26.18 17.06
CA ASP A 53 -4.51 27.05 16.52
C ASP A 53 -4.60 27.16 14.99
N ASP A 54 -3.68 26.52 14.24
CA ASP A 54 -3.82 26.35 12.80
C ASP A 54 -5.14 25.67 12.45
N VAL A 55 -5.68 26.02 11.28
CA VAL A 55 -6.92 25.45 10.77
C VAL A 55 -6.63 24.70 9.49
N ILE A 56 -7.01 23.43 9.46
CA ILE A 56 -6.92 22.59 8.28
C ILE A 56 -8.32 22.29 7.76
N SER A 57 -8.45 22.09 6.45
CA SER A 57 -9.69 21.67 5.80
C SER A 57 -9.38 20.63 4.73
N THR A 58 -10.06 19.49 4.78
CA THR A 58 -9.75 18.35 3.90
C THR A 58 -10.83 17.27 3.93
N TYR A 59 -10.74 16.33 2.99
CA TYR A 59 -11.50 15.09 3.01
C TYR A 59 -10.80 14.01 3.82
N PHE A 60 -11.61 13.14 4.41
CA PHE A 60 -11.17 11.88 5.01
C PHE A 60 -12.11 10.75 4.58
N ARG A 61 -11.55 9.60 4.21
CA ARG A 61 -12.30 8.37 3.90
C ARG A 61 -12.18 7.39 5.05
N LEU A 62 -13.31 6.93 5.57
CA LEU A 62 -13.43 5.88 6.56
C LEU A 62 -13.42 4.51 5.84
N PRO A 63 -12.33 3.73 5.88
CA PRO A 63 -12.16 2.60 4.95
C PRO A 63 -13.15 1.45 5.15
N SER A 64 -13.58 1.16 6.38
CA SER A 64 -14.47 0.01 6.65
C SER A 64 -15.93 0.30 6.38
N VAL A 65 -16.36 1.57 6.38
CA VAL A 65 -17.75 1.99 6.14
C VAL A 65 -17.94 2.70 4.80
N ASP A 66 -16.89 2.75 3.98
CA ASP A 66 -16.89 3.32 2.63
C ASP A 66 -17.46 4.74 2.54
N HIS A 67 -17.22 5.55 3.57
CA HIS A 67 -17.74 6.91 3.69
C HIS A 67 -16.61 7.93 3.57
N THR A 68 -16.75 8.92 2.68
CA THR A 68 -15.80 10.04 2.57
C THR A 68 -16.49 11.33 2.98
N PHE A 69 -15.89 12.05 3.91
CA PHE A 69 -16.45 13.31 4.40
C PHE A 69 -15.42 14.44 4.35
N PHE A 70 -15.90 15.64 4.07
CA PHE A 70 -15.12 16.87 4.20
C PHE A 70 -15.19 17.36 5.64
N PHE A 71 -14.07 17.81 6.19
CA PHE A 71 -14.04 18.41 7.52
C PHE A 71 -13.12 19.61 7.56
N LYS A 72 -13.45 20.53 8.47
CA LYS A 72 -12.55 21.57 8.96
C LYS A 72 -12.13 21.20 10.37
N ALA A 73 -10.85 21.37 10.71
CA ALA A 73 -10.37 21.09 12.05
C ALA A 73 -9.35 22.11 12.51
N LYS A 74 -9.37 22.40 13.81
CA LYS A 74 -8.41 23.27 14.47
C LYS A 74 -7.35 22.43 15.17
N VAL A 75 -6.09 22.80 15.06
CA VAL A 75 -4.98 22.18 15.80
C VAL A 75 -5.13 22.51 17.29
N ALA A 76 -5.48 21.49 18.06
CA ALA A 76 -5.67 21.57 19.51
C ALA A 76 -4.34 21.46 20.27
N TRP A 77 -3.40 20.65 19.77
CA TRP A 77 -2.07 20.49 20.34
C TRP A 77 -1.09 19.93 19.31
N VAL A 78 0.20 20.17 19.54
CA VAL A 78 1.33 19.64 18.77
C VAL A 78 2.32 19.04 19.76
N LYS A 79 2.77 17.81 19.54
CA LYS A 79 3.77 17.14 20.36
C LYS A 79 4.61 16.22 19.48
N ASN A 80 5.90 16.53 19.33
CA ASN A 80 6.79 15.84 18.40
C ASN A 80 6.23 15.87 16.96
N ASP A 81 6.09 14.71 16.33
CA ASP A 81 5.47 14.53 15.01
C ASP A 81 3.94 14.40 15.09
N GLU A 82 3.34 14.38 16.28
CA GLU A 82 1.90 14.21 16.47
C GLU A 82 1.16 15.54 16.62
N VAL A 83 0.00 15.63 15.96
CA VAL A 83 -0.88 16.79 15.97
C VAL A 83 -2.30 16.35 16.30
N GLY A 84 -2.85 16.93 17.36
CA GLY A 84 -4.24 16.75 17.75
C GLY A 84 -5.13 17.73 17.02
N LEU A 85 -6.10 17.22 16.26
CA LEU A 85 -7.07 17.99 15.50
C LEU A 85 -8.45 17.90 16.15
N ARG A 86 -9.12 19.04 16.31
CA ARG A 86 -10.51 19.12 16.77
C ARG A 86 -11.40 19.53 15.60
N PHE A 87 -12.40 18.70 15.28
CA PHE A 87 -13.35 19.02 14.22
C PHE A 87 -14.12 20.31 14.52
N GLN A 88 -14.38 21.08 13.47
CA GLN A 88 -15.27 22.23 13.45
C GLN A 88 -16.47 21.87 12.60
N ASP A 89 -17.66 22.03 13.18
CA ASP A 89 -18.95 21.97 12.47
C ASP A 89 -19.19 20.69 11.63
N ILE A 90 -18.72 19.54 12.12
CA ILE A 90 -19.02 18.25 11.49
C ILE A 90 -20.52 17.92 11.62
N ASN A 91 -21.16 17.62 10.50
CA ASN A 91 -22.59 17.28 10.46
C ASN A 91 -22.87 15.93 11.16
N GLU A 92 -24.14 15.67 11.43
CA GLU A 92 -24.56 14.51 12.22
C GLU A 92 -24.42 13.19 11.44
N GLU A 93 -24.60 13.20 10.12
CA GLU A 93 -24.38 12.05 9.24
C GLU A 93 -22.92 11.58 9.29
N ASP A 94 -21.96 12.47 9.07
CA ASP A 94 -20.53 12.19 9.14
C ASP A 94 -20.11 11.72 10.53
N ARG A 95 -20.69 12.33 11.57
CA ARG A 95 -20.44 11.92 12.96
C ARG A 95 -20.95 10.50 13.22
N ASN A 96 -22.12 10.14 12.70
CA ASN A 96 -22.67 8.78 12.80
C ASN A 96 -21.79 7.78 12.05
N ARG A 97 -21.31 8.12 10.85
CA ARG A 97 -20.36 7.27 10.10
C ARG A 97 -19.03 7.07 10.82
N ILE A 98 -18.50 8.11 11.48
CA ILE A 98 -17.31 7.97 12.34
C ILE A 98 -17.60 7.03 13.51
N ARG A 99 -18.79 7.10 14.10
CA ARG A 99 -19.18 6.20 15.20
C ARG A 99 -19.29 4.76 14.73
N GLU A 100 -19.99 4.50 13.62
CA GLU A 100 -20.06 3.19 12.97
C GLU A 100 -18.65 2.65 12.66
N TYR A 101 -17.78 3.50 12.13
CA TYR A 101 -16.39 3.14 11.84
C TYR A 101 -15.63 2.74 13.11
N ILE A 102 -15.74 3.53 14.18
CA ILE A 102 -15.16 3.25 15.50
C ILE A 102 -15.69 1.93 16.08
N GLU A 103 -17.00 1.70 16.00
CA GLU A 103 -17.64 0.48 16.49
C GLU A 103 -17.22 -0.74 15.67
N SER A 104 -17.13 -0.62 14.34
CA SER A 104 -16.63 -1.68 13.47
C SER A 104 -15.19 -2.08 13.83
N TYR A 105 -14.33 -1.10 14.09
CA TYR A 105 -12.93 -1.34 14.46
C TYR A 105 -12.78 -1.96 15.87
N ASN A 106 -13.68 -1.61 16.80
CA ASN A 106 -13.67 -2.18 18.15
C ASN A 106 -14.29 -3.58 18.19
N ASN A 107 -15.29 -3.86 17.35
CA ASN A 107 -15.99 -5.13 17.30
C ASN A 107 -15.25 -6.16 16.41
N THR A 108 -14.49 -5.70 15.42
CA THR A 108 -13.60 -6.55 14.63
C THR A 108 -12.25 -6.66 15.32
N ASN A 109 -11.88 -7.85 15.77
CA ASN A 109 -10.48 -8.12 16.09
C ASN A 109 -9.68 -7.91 14.78
N MET A 110 -8.93 -6.81 14.67
CA MET A 110 -8.14 -6.49 13.47
C MET A 110 -7.22 -7.64 13.04
N PHE A 111 -6.78 -8.47 13.99
CA PHE A 111 -6.04 -9.69 13.67
C PHE A 111 -6.92 -10.72 12.93
N LYS A 112 -8.17 -10.92 13.37
CA LYS A 112 -9.16 -11.76 12.65
C LYS A 112 -9.47 -11.20 11.27
N TYR A 113 -9.57 -9.88 11.11
CA TYR A 113 -9.71 -9.27 9.78
C TYR A 113 -8.56 -9.65 8.87
N TYR A 114 -7.32 -9.49 9.35
CA TYR A 114 -6.15 -9.87 8.56
C TYR A 114 -6.07 -11.39 8.31
N GLN A 115 -6.54 -12.24 9.23
CA GLN A 115 -6.67 -13.68 8.99
C GLN A 115 -7.69 -13.97 7.86
N GLN A 116 -8.85 -13.32 7.87
CA GLN A 116 -9.84 -13.45 6.80
C GLN A 116 -9.32 -12.99 5.44
N LEU A 117 -8.35 -12.06 5.39
CA LEU A 117 -7.68 -11.72 4.13
C LEU A 117 -6.88 -12.89 3.55
N GLN A 118 -6.35 -13.78 4.39
CA GLN A 118 -5.68 -15.00 3.93
C GLN A 118 -6.67 -16.02 3.34
N ASP A 119 -7.94 -15.94 3.73
CA ASP A 119 -9.01 -16.79 3.17
C ASP A 119 -9.54 -16.28 1.82
N LEU A 120 -9.14 -15.08 1.40
CA LEU A 120 -9.49 -14.51 0.09
C LEU A 120 -8.45 -14.83 -0.98
N PHE A 121 -7.18 -14.96 -0.58
CA PHE A 121 -6.06 -15.05 -1.50
C PHE A 121 -5.01 -16.03 -0.99
N ALA A 122 -4.54 -16.90 -1.88
CA ALA A 122 -3.40 -17.77 -1.63
C ALA A 122 -2.12 -17.08 -2.09
N TYR A 123 -1.20 -16.89 -1.16
CA TYR A 123 0.07 -16.21 -1.34
C TYR A 123 1.20 -17.22 -1.34
N CYS A 124 1.95 -17.37 -2.43
CA CYS A 124 3.00 -18.39 -2.52
C CYS A 124 4.20 -17.98 -3.39
N GLU A 125 5.30 -18.72 -3.21
CA GLU A 125 6.46 -18.66 -4.10
C GLU A 125 6.16 -19.43 -5.40
N ALA A 126 6.56 -18.85 -6.53
CA ALA A 126 6.58 -19.49 -7.83
C ALA A 126 7.87 -20.29 -7.99
N ASP A 127 7.98 -21.37 -7.22
CA ASP A 127 9.15 -22.24 -7.08
C ASP A 127 9.22 -23.37 -8.13
N THR A 128 8.15 -23.58 -8.90
CA THR A 128 8.11 -24.53 -10.03
C THR A 128 8.00 -23.81 -11.36
N GLU A 129 8.39 -24.49 -12.44
CA GLU A 129 8.33 -23.93 -13.80
C GLU A 129 6.88 -23.65 -14.25
N GLU A 130 5.92 -24.44 -13.78
CA GLU A 130 4.49 -24.24 -14.04
C GLU A 130 4.01 -22.92 -13.40
N LYS A 131 4.31 -22.71 -12.12
CA LYS A 131 3.96 -21.49 -11.41
C LYS A 131 4.63 -20.25 -12.01
N LYS A 132 5.91 -20.36 -12.37
CA LYS A 132 6.63 -19.28 -13.06
C LYS A 132 5.97 -18.93 -14.40
N LYS A 133 5.58 -19.94 -15.19
CA LYS A 133 4.84 -19.71 -16.45
C LYS A 133 3.52 -18.99 -16.23
N GLU A 134 2.77 -19.29 -15.16
CA GLU A 134 1.55 -18.52 -14.82
C GLU A 134 1.87 -17.04 -14.55
N VAL A 135 2.92 -16.77 -13.77
CA VAL A 135 3.38 -15.40 -13.50
C VAL A 135 3.80 -14.69 -14.78
N TYR A 136 4.58 -15.34 -15.65
CA TYR A 136 5.05 -14.73 -16.89
C TYR A 136 3.90 -14.43 -17.86
N ARG A 137 2.84 -15.25 -17.87
CA ARG A 137 1.61 -14.96 -18.62
C ARG A 137 0.87 -13.76 -18.05
N LEU A 138 0.70 -13.68 -16.72
CA LEU A 138 0.07 -12.52 -16.08
C LEU A 138 0.86 -11.24 -16.40
N ARG A 139 2.18 -11.29 -16.31
CA ARG A 139 3.06 -10.17 -16.65
C ARG A 139 2.92 -9.79 -18.12
N TYR A 140 2.89 -10.74 -19.05
CA TYR A 140 2.65 -10.46 -20.47
C TYR A 140 1.33 -9.72 -20.71
N LEU A 141 0.24 -10.16 -20.07
CA LEU A 141 -1.05 -9.47 -20.18
C LEU A 141 -0.98 -8.00 -19.70
N ILE A 142 -0.20 -7.72 -18.67
CA ILE A 142 -0.11 -6.38 -18.07
C ILE A 142 0.94 -5.53 -18.80
N TYR A 143 2.20 -5.95 -18.80
CA TYR A 143 3.34 -5.17 -19.28
C TYR A 143 3.34 -5.04 -20.81
N THR A 144 2.90 -6.07 -21.54
CA THR A 144 2.89 -6.07 -23.00
C THR A 144 1.53 -5.66 -23.56
N LYS A 145 0.44 -6.36 -23.17
CA LYS A 145 -0.87 -6.15 -23.80
C LYS A 145 -1.61 -4.92 -23.28
N GLU A 146 -1.59 -4.68 -21.98
CA GLU A 146 -2.32 -3.56 -21.40
C GLU A 146 -1.55 -2.23 -21.48
N HIS A 147 -0.28 -2.23 -21.06
CA HIS A 147 0.50 -0.98 -20.92
C HIS A 147 1.50 -0.73 -22.05
N THR A 148 1.74 -1.72 -22.91
CA THR A 148 2.72 -1.66 -24.02
C THR A 148 4.10 -1.16 -23.59
N TRP A 149 4.51 -1.50 -22.37
CA TRP A 149 5.86 -1.22 -21.83
C TRP A 149 6.90 -2.17 -22.39
N GLU A 150 6.53 -3.43 -22.60
CA GLU A 150 7.39 -4.48 -23.14
C GLU A 150 6.89 -4.91 -24.53
N PRO A 151 7.78 -5.28 -25.47
CA PRO A 151 7.38 -5.68 -26.82
C PRO A 151 6.62 -7.02 -26.83
N PRO A 152 5.68 -7.21 -27.76
CA PRO A 152 5.03 -8.50 -27.94
C PRO A 152 6.00 -9.55 -28.47
N ASN A 153 5.79 -10.78 -28.03
CA ASN A 153 6.52 -11.96 -28.50
C ASN A 153 5.54 -13.13 -28.73
N GLU A 154 6.00 -14.14 -29.46
CA GLU A 154 5.22 -15.31 -29.87
C GLU A 154 4.89 -16.26 -28.72
N THR A 155 5.70 -16.27 -27.66
CA THR A 155 5.50 -17.18 -26.52
C THR A 155 4.35 -16.75 -25.62
N GLY A 156 3.95 -15.48 -25.67
CA GLY A 156 2.93 -14.93 -24.77
C GLY A 156 3.39 -14.82 -23.32
N LEU A 157 4.71 -14.79 -23.08
CA LEU A 157 5.34 -14.72 -21.77
C LEU A 157 6.20 -13.45 -21.68
N GLU A 158 6.15 -12.73 -20.55
CA GLU A 158 7.10 -11.65 -20.26
C GLU A 158 8.15 -12.16 -19.28
N ILE A 159 9.39 -12.26 -19.77
CA ILE A 159 10.55 -12.79 -19.07
C ILE A 159 11.73 -11.85 -19.38
N ASP A 160 12.51 -11.50 -18.37
CA ASP A 160 13.73 -10.69 -18.52
C ASP A 160 14.96 -11.39 -17.88
N GLU A 161 16.14 -10.76 -17.99
CA GLU A 161 17.41 -11.31 -17.49
C GLU A 161 17.53 -11.41 -15.96
N TYR A 162 16.58 -10.87 -15.21
CA TYR A 162 16.55 -10.91 -13.75
C TYR A 162 15.66 -12.04 -13.22
N ASP A 163 14.79 -12.62 -14.04
CA ASP A 163 13.90 -13.70 -13.61
C ASP A 163 14.66 -14.92 -13.09
N ALA A 164 15.73 -15.31 -13.78
CA ALA A 164 16.62 -16.40 -13.35
C ALA A 164 17.39 -16.10 -12.05
N LYS A 165 17.40 -14.84 -11.59
CA LYS A 165 18.16 -14.35 -10.44
C LYS A 165 17.25 -13.96 -9.28
N SER A 166 15.94 -14.19 -9.40
CA SER A 166 14.94 -13.67 -8.49
C SER A 166 14.18 -14.77 -7.78
N THR A 167 13.71 -14.46 -6.58
CA THR A 167 12.58 -15.19 -6.00
C THR A 167 11.30 -14.51 -6.43
N ILE A 168 10.41 -15.27 -7.06
CA ILE A 168 9.16 -14.78 -7.63
C ILE A 168 8.01 -15.20 -6.72
N PHE A 169 7.14 -14.25 -6.40
CA PHE A 169 5.91 -14.51 -5.66
C PHE A 169 4.70 -14.32 -6.56
N MET A 170 3.67 -15.11 -6.27
CA MET A 170 2.39 -15.05 -6.94
C MET A 170 1.27 -15.03 -5.93
N VAL A 171 0.14 -14.49 -6.35
CA VAL A 171 -1.10 -14.52 -5.59
C VAL A 171 -2.18 -15.16 -6.43
N LYS A 172 -2.86 -16.14 -5.85
CA LYS A 172 -4.02 -16.77 -6.44
C LYS A 172 -5.31 -16.37 -5.73
N ASP A 173 -6.39 -16.26 -6.49
CA ASP A 173 -7.73 -16.11 -5.92
C ASP A 173 -8.32 -17.47 -5.50
N ARG A 174 -9.59 -17.44 -5.04
CA ARG A 174 -10.32 -18.64 -4.62
C ARG A 174 -10.60 -19.63 -5.75
N ASN A 175 -10.46 -19.21 -7.00
CA ASN A 175 -10.63 -20.05 -8.18
C ASN A 175 -9.29 -20.58 -8.71
N ASP A 176 -8.20 -20.46 -7.91
CA ASP A 176 -6.84 -20.85 -8.27
C ASP A 176 -6.24 -20.09 -9.47
N VAL A 177 -6.80 -18.91 -9.79
CA VAL A 177 -6.31 -18.04 -10.86
C VAL A 177 -5.20 -17.14 -10.32
N THR A 178 -4.09 -17.03 -11.05
CA THR A 178 -3.01 -16.10 -10.73
C THR A 178 -3.40 -14.65 -11.05
N ILE A 179 -3.54 -13.85 -10.00
CA ILE A 179 -4.11 -12.48 -10.07
C ILE A 179 -3.11 -11.38 -9.74
N ALA A 180 -1.99 -11.70 -9.10
CA ALA A 180 -0.93 -10.74 -8.82
C ALA A 180 0.42 -11.42 -8.72
N SER A 181 1.49 -10.64 -8.93
CA SER A 181 2.85 -11.10 -8.79
C SER A 181 3.78 -9.96 -8.39
N THR A 182 4.92 -10.33 -7.82
CA THR A 182 6.06 -9.47 -7.53
C THR A 182 7.30 -10.35 -7.45
N ARG A 183 8.50 -9.79 -7.56
CA ARG A 183 9.74 -10.54 -7.34
C ARG A 183 10.74 -9.77 -6.49
N LEU A 184 11.66 -10.52 -5.88
CA LEU A 184 12.82 -10.02 -5.16
C LEU A 184 14.10 -10.42 -5.85
N ILE A 185 14.95 -9.44 -6.14
CA ILE A 185 16.27 -9.64 -6.76
C ILE A 185 17.32 -9.33 -5.69
N PRO A 186 18.17 -10.28 -5.27
CA PRO A 186 19.27 -10.00 -4.36
C PRO A 186 20.39 -9.22 -5.06
N ALA A 187 20.97 -8.24 -4.37
CA ALA A 187 22.06 -7.45 -4.91
C ALA A 187 23.43 -8.12 -4.78
N ASP A 188 23.53 -9.26 -4.09
CA ASP A 188 24.78 -9.90 -3.68
C ASP A 188 25.74 -10.17 -4.84
N LYS A 189 25.23 -10.76 -5.92
CA LYS A 189 26.00 -11.22 -7.08
C LYS A 189 25.70 -10.44 -8.35
N TYR A 190 24.59 -9.71 -8.38
CA TYR A 190 24.08 -9.09 -9.59
C TYR A 190 23.84 -7.60 -9.38
N LYS A 191 24.12 -6.84 -10.45
CA LYS A 191 23.65 -5.46 -10.56
C LYS A 191 22.13 -5.47 -10.59
N LEU A 192 21.50 -4.59 -9.84
CA LEU A 192 20.05 -4.46 -9.76
C LEU A 192 19.50 -3.66 -10.96
N PRO A 193 18.26 -3.90 -11.40
CA PRO A 193 17.62 -3.09 -12.45
C PRO A 193 17.68 -1.58 -12.17
N LEU A 194 17.47 -1.18 -10.91
CA LEU A 194 17.57 0.21 -10.45
C LEU A 194 18.91 0.85 -10.84
N GLU A 195 20.03 0.14 -10.65
CA GLU A 195 21.39 0.64 -10.94
C GLU A 195 21.66 0.84 -12.44
N THR A 196 20.78 0.32 -13.30
CA THR A 196 20.88 0.45 -14.76
C THR A 196 20.02 1.60 -15.28
N HIS A 197 18.87 1.85 -14.66
CA HIS A 197 17.90 2.84 -15.16
C HIS A 197 17.91 4.17 -14.39
N PHE A 198 18.45 4.19 -13.17
CA PHE A 198 18.50 5.36 -12.30
C PHE A 198 19.92 5.66 -11.85
N ASP A 199 20.22 6.95 -11.74
CA ASP A 199 21.47 7.44 -11.19
C ASP A 199 21.34 7.53 -9.67
N VAL A 200 21.56 6.40 -9.01
CA VAL A 200 21.42 6.26 -7.55
C VAL A 200 22.50 5.36 -6.98
N ASP A 201 22.99 5.73 -5.80
CA ASP A 201 23.94 4.90 -5.06
C ASP A 201 23.21 3.89 -4.18
N VAL A 202 23.16 2.65 -4.67
CA VAL A 202 22.55 1.49 -3.99
C VAL A 202 23.26 1.11 -2.68
N LEU A 203 24.53 1.45 -2.51
CA LEU A 203 25.29 1.14 -1.29
C LEU A 203 25.40 2.32 -0.33
N ARG A 204 24.90 3.50 -0.73
CA ARG A 204 24.87 4.73 0.09
C ARG A 204 26.26 5.05 0.65
N ASN A 205 27.21 5.26 -0.25
CA ASN A 205 28.62 5.51 0.00
C ASN A 205 29.29 4.40 0.81
N GLY A 206 28.94 3.14 0.49
CA GLY A 206 29.48 1.96 1.18
C GLY A 206 28.89 1.69 2.57
N LYS A 207 27.88 2.47 3.00
CA LYS A 207 27.18 2.25 4.27
C LYS A 207 26.52 0.86 4.35
N TYR A 208 26.09 0.32 3.21
CA TYR A 208 25.42 -0.97 3.14
C TYR A 208 26.19 -1.98 2.29
N LYS A 209 26.21 -3.24 2.73
CA LYS A 209 26.76 -4.36 1.99
C LYS A 209 25.72 -4.93 1.02
N ARG A 210 26.13 -5.29 -0.20
CA ARG A 210 25.27 -5.90 -1.23
C ARG A 210 24.52 -7.13 -0.73
N GLU A 211 25.16 -7.94 0.10
CA GLU A 211 24.56 -9.14 0.71
C GLU A 211 23.30 -8.84 1.54
N ASN A 212 23.11 -7.60 2.01
CA ASN A 212 21.96 -7.20 2.83
C ASN A 212 20.87 -6.46 2.02
N VAL A 213 21.08 -6.29 0.71
CA VAL A 213 20.26 -5.47 -0.18
C VAL A 213 19.48 -6.34 -1.17
N MET A 214 18.24 -5.96 -1.45
CA MET A 214 17.43 -6.51 -2.53
C MET A 214 16.71 -5.41 -3.33
N GLU A 215 16.16 -5.76 -4.49
CA GLU A 215 15.19 -4.94 -5.22
C GLU A 215 13.86 -5.67 -5.35
N ILE A 216 12.77 -4.98 -4.99
CA ILE A 216 11.40 -5.39 -5.29
C ILE A 216 11.07 -4.88 -6.70
N SER A 217 10.69 -5.77 -7.59
CA SER A 217 10.38 -5.43 -8.97
C SER A 217 9.20 -6.23 -9.51
N ARG A 218 8.71 -5.85 -10.70
CA ARG A 218 7.59 -6.48 -11.40
C ARG A 218 6.31 -6.63 -10.56
N PHE A 219 6.07 -5.69 -9.65
CA PHE A 219 4.83 -5.64 -8.87
C PHE A 219 3.63 -5.41 -9.82
N CYS A 220 2.74 -6.38 -9.95
CA CYS A 220 1.60 -6.31 -10.85
C CYS A 220 0.35 -6.98 -10.27
N ILE A 221 -0.82 -6.43 -10.61
CA ILE A 221 -2.13 -6.90 -10.18
C ILE A 221 -3.05 -6.88 -11.40
N ALA A 222 -3.77 -7.98 -11.63
CA ALA A 222 -4.77 -8.12 -12.68
C ALA A 222 -5.81 -6.99 -12.62
N ARG A 223 -6.33 -6.58 -13.78
CA ARG A 223 -7.16 -5.37 -13.91
C ARG A 223 -8.42 -5.42 -13.05
N GLU A 224 -9.00 -6.60 -12.94
CA GLU A 224 -10.22 -6.92 -12.20
C GLU A 224 -10.04 -6.67 -10.70
N TYR A 225 -8.82 -6.85 -10.19
CA TYR A 225 -8.45 -6.70 -8.79
C TYR A 225 -7.88 -5.31 -8.44
N ARG A 226 -7.74 -4.42 -9.42
CA ARG A 226 -7.31 -3.03 -9.23
C ARG A 226 -8.46 -2.05 -8.96
N ARG A 227 -9.69 -2.36 -9.41
CA ARG A 227 -10.79 -1.38 -9.45
C ARG A 227 -11.36 -1.05 -8.07
N ARG A 228 -11.67 0.24 -7.88
CA ARG A 228 -12.56 0.72 -6.81
C ARG A 228 -13.99 0.83 -7.36
N VAL A 229 -14.99 0.78 -6.50
CA VAL A 229 -16.42 0.93 -6.89
C VAL A 229 -16.66 2.24 -7.66
N ASP A 230 -15.90 3.29 -7.37
CA ASP A 230 -15.96 4.58 -8.07
C ASP A 230 -15.63 4.46 -9.59
N ASP A 231 -14.80 3.49 -10.00
CA ASP A 231 -14.47 3.24 -11.41
C ASP A 231 -15.61 2.52 -12.16
N LEU A 232 -16.57 1.93 -11.44
CA LEU A 232 -17.74 1.27 -12.03
C LEU A 232 -18.81 2.29 -12.42
N GLN A 233 -18.99 3.36 -11.65
CA GLN A 233 -19.93 4.44 -12.00
C GLN A 233 -19.47 5.23 -13.24
N TYR A 234 -18.15 5.36 -13.46
CA TYR A 234 -17.63 6.02 -14.66
C TYR A 234 -17.83 5.21 -15.96
N LYS A 235 -18.11 3.90 -15.84
CA LYS A 235 -18.27 2.99 -16.98
C LYS A 235 -19.71 2.78 -17.47
N GLU A 236 -20.73 3.20 -16.73
CA GLU A 236 -22.11 3.20 -17.26
C GLU A 236 -22.23 4.02 -18.56
N ASN A 237 -21.28 4.94 -18.80
CA ASN A 237 -21.28 5.80 -19.99
C ASN A 237 -20.40 5.31 -21.16
N ASN A 238 -19.74 4.14 -21.09
CA ASN A 238 -18.99 3.61 -22.24
C ASN A 238 -19.03 2.07 -22.29
N THR A 239 -19.82 1.58 -23.23
CA THR A 239 -20.10 0.17 -23.50
C THR A 239 -18.92 -0.62 -24.07
N GLU A 240 -19.04 -1.94 -23.87
CA GLU A 240 -18.34 -3.07 -24.53
C GLU A 240 -17.21 -3.77 -23.74
N ALA A 241 -17.63 -4.65 -22.83
CA ALA A 241 -17.14 -6.03 -22.74
C ALA A 241 -18.10 -6.84 -21.85
N LYS A 242 -18.87 -7.75 -22.46
CA LYS A 242 -19.72 -8.74 -21.76
C LYS A 242 -18.84 -9.86 -21.22
N PHE A 243 -18.64 -9.94 -19.91
CA PHE A 243 -18.34 -11.20 -19.20
C PHE A 243 -18.88 -11.15 -17.76
N SER A 244 -19.67 -12.16 -17.41
CA SER A 244 -20.34 -12.48 -16.12
C SER A 244 -21.38 -11.47 -15.60
N THR A 245 -22.51 -12.01 -15.14
CA THR A 245 -23.67 -11.31 -14.59
C THR A 245 -23.29 -10.44 -13.39
N GLU A 246 -23.71 -9.16 -13.39
CA GLU A 246 -23.38 -8.13 -12.40
C GLU A 246 -23.58 -8.53 -10.94
N LYS A 247 -24.46 -9.50 -10.67
CA LYS A 247 -24.76 -10.00 -9.32
C LYS A 247 -23.64 -10.88 -8.76
N GLU A 248 -23.03 -11.74 -9.59
CA GLU A 248 -21.91 -12.60 -9.18
C GLU A 248 -20.61 -11.80 -9.00
N LEU A 249 -20.42 -10.72 -9.78
CA LEU A 249 -19.26 -9.83 -9.65
C LEU A 249 -19.34 -8.95 -8.40
N LYS A 250 -20.52 -8.47 -8.01
CA LYS A 250 -20.70 -7.67 -6.78
C LYS A 250 -20.52 -8.52 -5.51
N ASP A 251 -21.07 -9.72 -5.48
CA ASP A 251 -21.04 -10.58 -4.30
C ASP A 251 -19.65 -11.24 -4.08
N ASN A 252 -18.89 -11.54 -5.15
CA ASN A 252 -17.55 -12.12 -5.04
C ASN A 252 -16.43 -11.11 -4.76
N PHE A 253 -16.57 -9.85 -5.23
CA PHE A 253 -15.49 -8.85 -5.14
C PHE A 253 -15.68 -7.77 -4.07
N ALA A 254 -16.86 -7.66 -3.44
CA ALA A 254 -17.11 -6.67 -2.38
C ALA A 254 -16.14 -6.80 -1.18
N GLY A 255 -15.59 -8.00 -0.92
CA GLY A 255 -14.59 -8.24 0.13
C GLY A 255 -13.11 -8.11 -0.31
N ALA A 256 -12.85 -8.18 -1.62
CA ALA A 256 -11.52 -8.28 -2.22
C ALA A 256 -11.04 -6.92 -2.75
N ARG A 257 -11.04 -5.88 -1.91
CA ARG A 257 -10.57 -4.54 -2.31
C ARG A 257 -9.05 -4.55 -2.50
N SER A 258 -8.53 -3.90 -3.56
CA SER A 258 -7.10 -3.73 -3.89
C SER A 258 -6.13 -3.46 -2.71
N PRO A 259 -6.50 -2.68 -1.66
CA PRO A 259 -5.62 -2.48 -0.51
C PRO A 259 -5.28 -3.77 0.26
N ASN A 260 -6.19 -4.75 0.28
CA ASN A 260 -6.02 -6.02 1.01
C ASN A 260 -5.08 -7.00 0.29
N LEU A 261 -5.04 -6.93 -1.03
CA LEU A 261 -4.10 -7.69 -1.84
C LEU A 261 -2.67 -7.13 -1.68
N LEU A 262 -2.56 -5.80 -1.68
CA LEU A 262 -1.30 -5.10 -1.51
C LEU A 262 -0.65 -5.36 -0.15
N ILE A 263 -1.44 -5.37 0.92
CA ILE A 263 -0.91 -5.62 2.27
C ILE A 263 -0.44 -7.07 2.46
N GLY A 264 -1.09 -8.04 1.80
CA GLY A 264 -0.66 -9.43 1.80
C GLY A 264 0.61 -9.66 0.98
N LEU A 265 0.73 -9.01 -0.19
CA LEU A 265 1.99 -9.00 -0.95
C LEU A 265 3.14 -8.42 -0.13
N TRP A 266 2.91 -7.31 0.58
CA TRP A 266 3.92 -6.76 1.48
C TRP A 266 4.29 -7.68 2.62
N ARG A 267 3.30 -8.38 3.19
CA ARG A 267 3.57 -9.37 4.22
C ARG A 267 4.59 -10.41 3.73
N ILE A 268 4.39 -11.02 2.57
CA ILE A 268 5.34 -12.02 2.06
C ILE A 268 6.72 -11.41 1.88
N LEU A 269 6.80 -10.23 1.25
CA LEU A 269 8.08 -9.57 0.97
C LEU A 269 8.83 -9.23 2.26
N TYR A 270 8.12 -8.75 3.28
CA TYR A 270 8.64 -8.50 4.61
C TYR A 270 9.14 -9.80 5.27
N GLN A 271 8.29 -10.83 5.32
CA GLN A 271 8.64 -12.12 5.93
C GLN A 271 9.86 -12.75 5.26
N TYR A 272 9.87 -12.78 3.92
CA TYR A 272 10.97 -13.32 3.15
C TYR A 272 12.28 -12.58 3.44
N ALA A 273 12.25 -11.25 3.46
CA ALA A 273 13.45 -10.48 3.76
C ALA A 273 13.99 -10.75 5.17
N ILE A 274 13.12 -10.86 6.18
CA ILE A 274 13.51 -11.24 7.55
C ILE A 274 14.15 -12.63 7.56
N ILE A 275 13.54 -13.62 6.91
CA ILE A 275 14.05 -15.00 6.83
C ILE A 275 15.42 -15.04 6.12
N GLN A 276 15.58 -14.27 5.04
CA GLN A 276 16.84 -14.17 4.29
C GLN A 276 17.86 -13.24 4.94
N LYS A 277 17.57 -12.68 6.13
CA LYS A 277 18.42 -11.73 6.86
C LYS A 277 18.78 -10.49 6.03
N LYS A 278 17.89 -10.08 5.13
CA LYS A 278 18.02 -8.90 4.28
C LYS A 278 17.43 -7.70 5.01
N GLN A 279 18.19 -6.62 5.07
CA GLN A 279 17.83 -5.44 5.87
C GLN A 279 17.27 -4.31 5.03
N TYR A 280 17.62 -4.27 3.74
CA TYR A 280 17.35 -3.16 2.87
C TYR A 280 16.74 -3.63 1.56
N SER A 281 15.74 -2.90 1.08
CA SER A 281 15.16 -3.12 -0.24
C SER A 281 15.05 -1.82 -1.02
N TYR A 282 15.15 -1.93 -2.34
CA TYR A 282 14.81 -0.87 -3.26
C TYR A 282 13.49 -1.17 -3.96
N LEU A 283 12.76 -0.11 -4.33
CA LEU A 283 11.52 -0.21 -5.10
C LEU A 283 11.47 0.95 -6.10
N VAL A 284 11.28 0.62 -7.38
CA VAL A 284 10.97 1.60 -8.43
C VAL A 284 9.49 1.53 -8.74
N THR A 285 8.75 2.58 -8.41
CA THR A 285 7.28 2.57 -8.55
C THR A 285 6.70 3.95 -8.84
N GLU A 286 5.42 3.99 -9.21
CA GLU A 286 4.68 5.25 -9.34
C GLU A 286 4.39 5.89 -7.97
N SER A 287 4.29 7.22 -7.94
CA SER A 287 4.05 7.98 -6.71
C SER A 287 2.75 7.56 -6.01
N ARG A 288 1.71 7.14 -6.76
CA ARG A 288 0.44 6.70 -6.16
C ARG A 288 0.60 5.42 -5.35
N LEU A 289 1.30 4.43 -5.90
CA LEU A 289 1.59 3.19 -5.20
C LEU A 289 2.50 3.47 -4.00
N ALA A 290 3.62 4.18 -4.19
CA ALA A 290 4.52 4.58 -3.11
C ALA A 290 3.78 5.26 -1.95
N ASN A 291 2.91 6.24 -2.26
CA ASN A 291 2.06 6.89 -1.27
C ASN A 291 1.16 5.87 -0.57
N SER A 292 0.54 4.95 -1.29
CA SER A 292 -0.25 3.87 -0.68
C SER A 292 0.56 2.98 0.27
N LEU A 293 1.86 2.79 0.03
CA LEU A 293 2.76 2.00 0.89
C LEU A 293 3.19 2.77 2.13
N ILE A 294 3.54 4.03 1.94
CA ILE A 294 3.84 4.96 3.02
C ILE A 294 2.64 5.02 3.96
N ASN A 295 1.44 5.22 3.39
CA ASN A 295 0.16 5.20 4.09
C ASN A 295 -0.12 3.88 4.82
N ALA A 296 0.51 2.80 4.35
CA ALA A 296 0.51 1.49 4.98
C ALA A 296 1.62 1.32 6.04
N GLY A 297 2.25 2.40 6.50
CA GLY A 297 3.29 2.35 7.53
C GLY A 297 4.63 1.80 7.05
N LEU A 298 4.86 1.68 5.73
CA LEU A 298 6.19 1.32 5.22
C LEU A 298 7.09 2.56 5.19
N ASN A 299 8.33 2.39 5.63
CA ASN A 299 9.35 3.44 5.57
C ASN A 299 9.96 3.50 4.15
N LEU A 300 9.39 4.32 3.26
CA LEU A 300 9.91 4.58 1.93
C LEU A 300 10.60 5.95 1.88
N GLU A 301 11.88 5.96 1.59
CA GLU A 301 12.67 7.16 1.34
C GLU A 301 12.84 7.35 -0.17
N LYS A 302 12.46 8.51 -0.72
CA LYS A 302 12.77 8.86 -2.13
C LYS A 302 14.28 9.07 -2.26
N ILE A 303 14.93 8.40 -3.21
CA ILE A 303 16.41 8.43 -3.36
C ILE A 303 16.90 8.98 -4.69
N GLY A 304 15.99 9.38 -5.59
CA GLY A 304 16.36 9.85 -6.91
C GLY A 304 15.16 10.45 -7.63
N GLU A 305 15.44 11.16 -8.72
CA GLU A 305 14.38 11.86 -9.45
C GLU A 305 13.51 10.92 -10.29
N PRO A 306 12.21 11.24 -10.45
CA PRO A 306 11.31 10.46 -11.29
C PRO A 306 11.82 10.42 -12.74
N ARG A 307 11.73 9.24 -13.38
CA ARG A 307 12.07 9.05 -14.80
C ARG A 307 10.95 8.30 -15.51
N ASN A 308 10.87 8.47 -16.83
CA ASN A 308 10.00 7.65 -17.65
C ASN A 308 10.64 6.27 -17.89
N TYR A 309 10.24 5.31 -17.08
CA TYR A 309 10.66 3.91 -17.13
C TYR A 309 9.42 3.05 -16.87
N HIS A 310 8.81 2.52 -17.94
CA HIS A 310 7.47 1.90 -17.85
C HIS A 310 6.42 2.89 -17.32
N GLY A 311 6.44 4.13 -17.83
CA GLY A 311 5.71 5.27 -17.27
C GLY A 311 6.53 6.04 -16.23
N MET A 312 5.95 7.06 -15.62
CA MET A 312 6.65 7.83 -14.59
C MET A 312 6.89 6.98 -13.34
N ARG A 313 8.15 6.78 -12.98
CA ARG A 313 8.59 5.99 -11.83
C ARG A 313 9.63 6.73 -11.02
N THR A 314 9.54 6.56 -9.72
CA THR A 314 10.43 7.16 -8.73
C THR A 314 11.15 6.03 -7.99
N PRO A 315 12.47 6.12 -7.78
CA PRO A 315 13.21 5.15 -6.98
C PRO A 315 13.07 5.45 -5.49
N TYR A 316 12.78 4.41 -4.71
CA TYR A 316 12.65 4.45 -3.27
C TYR A 316 13.57 3.43 -2.60
N PHE A 317 14.07 3.80 -1.41
CA PHE A 317 14.77 2.93 -0.48
C PHE A 317 13.85 2.57 0.68
N ILE A 318 13.96 1.32 1.14
CA ILE A 318 13.19 0.76 2.24
C ILE A 318 14.16 0.16 3.25
N ASN A 319 14.10 0.66 4.47
CA ASN A 319 14.76 0.05 5.61
C ASN A 319 13.81 -0.92 6.30
N LEU A 320 13.92 -2.21 5.99
CA LEU A 320 13.03 -3.24 6.51
C LEU A 320 13.19 -3.44 8.01
N ALA A 321 14.41 -3.25 8.53
CA ALA A 321 14.67 -3.30 9.97
C ALA A 321 13.93 -2.18 10.73
N GLU A 322 13.79 -1.01 10.12
CA GLU A 322 12.98 0.08 10.67
C GLU A 322 11.48 -0.12 10.45
N THR A 323 11.06 -0.74 9.33
CA THR A 323 9.65 -1.05 9.08
C THR A 323 9.04 -1.83 10.24
N GLY A 324 9.75 -2.80 10.83
CA GLY A 324 9.27 -3.52 12.02
C GLY A 324 8.98 -2.58 13.20
N LYS A 325 9.89 -1.65 13.52
CA LYS A 325 9.72 -0.66 14.60
C LYS A 325 8.59 0.33 14.32
N VAL A 326 8.49 0.78 13.06
CA VAL A 326 7.42 1.67 12.61
C VAL A 326 6.08 0.95 12.75
N LEU A 327 5.96 -0.27 12.27
CA LEU A 327 4.75 -1.07 12.43
C LEU A 327 4.45 -1.37 13.91
N GLU A 328 5.44 -1.60 14.77
CA GLU A 328 5.19 -1.79 16.21
C GLU A 328 4.55 -0.55 16.84
N ALA A 329 5.06 0.65 16.53
CA ALA A 329 4.53 1.90 17.05
C ALA A 329 3.17 2.27 16.44
N VAL A 330 3.02 2.05 15.13
CA VAL A 330 1.94 2.59 14.29
C VAL A 330 0.86 1.56 13.98
N ASN A 331 1.13 0.25 13.96
CA ASN A 331 0.17 -0.85 13.78
C ASN A 331 0.66 -2.20 14.37
N PRO A 332 0.70 -2.37 15.70
CA PRO A 332 1.22 -3.59 16.32
C PRO A 332 0.41 -4.84 15.94
N VAL A 333 -0.88 -4.71 15.63
CA VAL A 333 -1.72 -5.84 15.20
C VAL A 333 -1.32 -6.31 13.79
N LEU A 334 -1.00 -5.39 12.89
CA LEU A 334 -0.47 -5.77 11.59
C LEU A 334 0.93 -6.35 11.70
N LEU A 335 1.80 -5.80 12.54
CA LEU A 335 3.11 -6.40 12.79
C LEU A 335 2.95 -7.84 13.31
N GLN A 336 2.03 -8.04 14.25
CA GLN A 336 1.69 -9.37 14.76
C GLN A 336 1.23 -10.30 13.62
N TRP A 337 0.38 -9.81 12.71
CA TRP A 337 -0.04 -10.58 11.54
C TRP A 337 1.10 -10.85 10.56
N PHE A 338 1.96 -9.87 10.29
CA PHE A 338 3.18 -10.03 9.48
C PHE A 338 4.11 -11.07 10.06
N ASN A 339 4.23 -11.15 11.38
CA ASN A 339 5.09 -12.14 12.04
C ASN A 339 4.39 -13.51 12.19
N SER A 340 3.06 -13.57 12.10
CA SER A 340 2.32 -14.82 12.24
C SER A 340 2.67 -15.81 11.12
N GLY A 341 2.75 -17.10 11.46
CA GLY A 341 3.06 -18.17 10.50
C GLY A 341 4.47 -18.13 9.90
N MET A 342 5.34 -17.17 10.28
CA MET A 342 6.76 -17.23 9.93
C MET A 342 7.40 -18.43 10.62
N LYS A 343 7.91 -19.36 9.83
CA LYS A 343 8.88 -20.35 10.33
C LYS A 343 10.27 -19.77 10.08
N LEU A 344 10.86 -19.13 11.09
CA LEU A 344 12.28 -18.82 11.04
C LEU A 344 13.02 -20.16 11.00
N LYS A 345 13.87 -20.38 9.99
CA LYS A 345 14.84 -21.48 10.08
C LYS A 345 15.78 -21.11 11.23
N GLU A 346 15.70 -21.87 12.32
CA GLU A 346 16.63 -21.80 13.45
C GLU A 346 18.08 -22.01 12.98
#